data_AF-G3HZW2-F1
#
_entry.id   AF-G3HZW2-F1
#
_cell.length_a   1.000
_cell.length_b   1.000
_cell.length_c   1.000
_cell.angle_alpha   90.00
_cell.angle_beta   90.00
_cell.angle_gamma   90.00
#
_symmetry.space_group_name_H-M   'P 1'
#
loop_
_entity.id
_entity.type
_entity.pdbx_description
1 polymer ?
#
loop_
_entity_poly.entity_id
_entity_poly.type
_entity_poly.pdbx_seq_one_letter_code
_entity_poly.pdbx_strand_id
1 'polypeptide(L)'
;MAASQLSALEGEGLEAGEPALTKSNPGCLYSEGQRLALEALLSSGEEAFRACMQQERLPPFLSADEAQALAATAEDWTVPSQEPCGAGTGTAIADGNTGSVTYWPGQSEEPAPLLRLGWPKDTAWKGITRAQLYTQPPGEGQPPIKELVRQEIQAACKLVAVVMDVFTDPDLLTDMVDAATRRWVPVYLLLDLKHLPAFLALAQQLGVNPWTTENLDIRTVQGHTFQSRRRRQVSGRVREKFLLLDGDRVISGSYRCVPS
;
A
#
# COMPACT_ATOMS: atom_id res chain seq x y z
N MET A 1 32.25 -1.94 -22.07
CA MET A 1 31.65 -1.97 -20.72
C MET A 1 30.30 -2.71 -20.65
N ALA A 2 29.97 -3.60 -21.60
CA ALA A 2 28.73 -4.40 -21.57
C ALA A 2 28.96 -5.87 -21.16
N ALA A 3 30.21 -6.30 -20.98
CA ALA A 3 30.55 -7.68 -20.63
C ALA A 3 30.46 -7.99 -19.12
N SER A 4 30.32 -6.96 -18.27
CA SER A 4 30.42 -7.14 -16.81
C SER A 4 29.10 -7.54 -16.14
N GLN A 5 27.97 -7.53 -16.85
CA GLN A 5 26.66 -7.90 -16.29
C GLN A 5 26.25 -9.34 -16.61
N LEU A 6 26.91 -10.01 -17.56
CA LEU A 6 26.66 -11.43 -17.84
C LEU A 6 27.45 -12.37 -16.91
N SER A 7 28.54 -11.90 -16.31
CA SER A 7 29.35 -12.67 -15.36
C SER A 7 28.64 -12.99 -14.04
N ALA A 8 27.49 -12.35 -13.75
CA ALA A 8 26.68 -12.68 -12.58
C ALA A 8 25.71 -13.86 -12.83
N LEU A 9 25.61 -14.35 -14.07
CA LEU A 9 24.71 -15.45 -14.47
C LEU A 9 25.46 -16.70 -14.98
N GLU A 10 26.74 -16.60 -15.32
CA GLU A 10 27.58 -17.75 -15.66
C GLU A 10 28.47 -18.11 -14.48
N GLY A 11 28.01 -19.06 -13.68
CA GLY A 11 28.80 -19.67 -12.63
C GLY A 11 29.92 -20.50 -13.23
N GLU A 12 31.16 -20.03 -13.12
CA GLU A 12 32.34 -20.88 -13.18
C GLU A 12 33.27 -20.58 -12.01
N GLY A 13 33.66 -21.64 -11.31
CA GLY A 13 34.69 -21.64 -10.28
C GLY A 13 34.18 -21.72 -8.85
N LEU A 14 33.67 -22.89 -8.44
CA LEU A 14 33.57 -23.27 -7.04
C LEU A 14 34.97 -23.22 -6.40
N GLU A 15 35.23 -22.19 -5.60
CA GLU A 15 36.14 -22.30 -4.46
C GLU A 15 35.30 -22.52 -3.20
N ALA A 16 35.75 -23.47 -2.39
CA ALA A 16 34.99 -24.16 -1.36
C ALA A 16 34.42 -23.24 -0.27
N GLY A 17 33.13 -23.40 0.04
CA GLY A 17 32.60 -23.07 1.36
C GLY A 17 31.31 -22.25 1.46
N GLU A 18 30.67 -21.85 0.37
CA GLU A 18 29.37 -21.17 0.46
C GLU A 18 28.21 -22.16 0.26
N PRO A 19 27.24 -22.25 1.20
CA PRO A 19 26.10 -23.11 1.01
C PRO A 19 25.31 -22.58 -0.18
N ALA A 20 25.00 -23.47 -1.13
CA ALA A 20 24.10 -23.19 -2.24
C ALA A 20 22.91 -22.37 -1.72
N LEU A 21 22.56 -21.27 -2.40
CA LEU A 21 21.37 -20.47 -2.12
C LEU A 21 20.13 -21.35 -2.31
N THR A 22 19.85 -22.16 -1.30
CA THR A 22 18.65 -22.98 -1.23
C THR A 22 17.49 -22.03 -0.99
N LYS A 23 16.32 -22.36 -1.54
CA LYS A 23 15.05 -21.62 -1.38
C LYS A 23 14.67 -21.37 0.10
N SER A 24 15.39 -21.97 1.04
CA SER A 24 15.26 -21.84 2.49
C SER A 24 16.08 -20.70 3.09
N ASN A 25 16.93 -20.02 2.32
CA ASN A 25 17.70 -18.88 2.81
C ASN A 25 16.78 -17.64 2.88
N PRO A 26 16.58 -17.02 4.07
CA PRO A 26 15.71 -15.84 4.22
C PRO A 26 16.16 -14.62 3.39
N GLY A 27 17.37 -14.64 2.81
CA GLY A 27 17.85 -13.63 1.86
C GLY A 27 17.34 -13.80 0.42
N CYS A 28 16.72 -14.93 0.07
CA CYS A 28 16.17 -15.16 -1.27
C CYS A 28 14.72 -14.68 -1.33
N LEU A 29 14.52 -13.35 -1.45
CA LEU A 29 13.20 -12.74 -1.52
C LEU A 29 12.48 -12.97 -2.86
N TYR A 30 13.19 -13.45 -3.88
CA TYR A 30 12.69 -13.64 -5.23
C TYR A 30 12.73 -15.10 -5.67
N SER A 31 11.60 -15.62 -6.14
CA SER A 31 11.52 -16.95 -6.75
C SER A 31 10.82 -16.88 -8.10
N GLU A 32 11.56 -17.15 -9.18
CA GLU A 32 11.02 -17.15 -10.55
C GLU A 32 9.87 -18.17 -10.71
N GLY A 33 9.98 -19.33 -10.08
CA GLY A 33 8.91 -20.33 -10.10
C GLY A 33 7.61 -19.82 -9.46
N GLN A 34 7.69 -19.11 -8.33
CA GLN A 34 6.50 -18.51 -7.69
C GLN A 34 5.91 -17.40 -8.58
N ARG A 35 6.75 -16.60 -9.24
CA ARG A 35 6.33 -15.59 -10.20
C ARG A 35 5.56 -16.20 -11.37
N LEU A 36 6.07 -17.29 -11.96
CA LEU A 36 5.40 -18.01 -13.05
C LEU A 36 4.07 -18.64 -12.61
N ALA A 37 4.02 -19.20 -11.40
CA ALA A 37 2.79 -19.74 -10.84
C ALA A 37 1.73 -18.63 -10.67
N LEU A 38 2.11 -17.47 -10.13
CA LEU A 38 1.23 -16.29 -10.07
C LEU A 38 0.79 -15.81 -11.45
N GLU A 39 1.68 -15.82 -12.44
CA GLU A 39 1.34 -15.47 -13.82
C GLU A 39 0.30 -16.44 -14.43
N ALA A 40 0.44 -17.75 -14.16
CA ALA A 40 -0.53 -18.76 -14.56
C ALA A 40 -1.88 -18.59 -13.84
N LEU A 41 -1.87 -18.27 -12.53
CA LEU A 41 -3.06 -17.98 -11.74
C LEU A 41 -3.85 -16.81 -12.34
N LEU A 42 -3.16 -15.69 -12.60
CA LEU A 42 -3.81 -14.51 -13.12
C LEU A 42 -4.32 -14.72 -14.53
N SER A 43 -3.63 -15.49 -15.37
CA SER A 43 -4.02 -15.63 -16.78
C SER A 43 -5.03 -16.73 -17.07
N SER A 44 -4.91 -17.87 -16.41
CA SER A 44 -5.66 -19.10 -16.74
C SER A 44 -6.34 -19.74 -15.53
N GLY A 45 -6.30 -19.09 -14.36
CA GLY A 45 -7.04 -19.50 -13.16
C GLY A 45 -6.31 -20.53 -12.31
N GLU A 46 -7.02 -21.05 -11.30
CA GLU A 46 -6.45 -21.91 -10.26
C GLU A 46 -5.92 -23.26 -10.77
N GLU A 47 -6.53 -23.82 -11.82
CA GLU A 47 -6.09 -25.10 -12.38
C GLU A 47 -4.69 -24.97 -13.02
N ALA A 48 -4.47 -23.88 -13.75
CA ALA A 48 -3.17 -23.57 -14.35
C ALA A 48 -2.11 -23.27 -13.27
N PHE A 49 -2.50 -22.61 -12.19
CA PHE A 49 -1.63 -22.41 -11.02
C PHE A 49 -1.17 -23.75 -10.42
N ARG A 50 -2.09 -24.69 -10.18
CA ARG A 50 -1.75 -26.01 -9.61
C ARG A 50 -0.86 -26.82 -10.55
N ALA A 51 -1.13 -26.79 -11.86
CA ALA A 51 -0.29 -27.46 -12.86
C ALA A 51 1.14 -26.88 -12.87
N CYS A 52 1.27 -25.55 -12.83
CA CYS A 52 2.57 -24.88 -12.77
C CYS A 52 3.33 -25.20 -11.49
N MET A 53 2.66 -25.24 -10.32
CA MET A 53 3.31 -25.65 -9.06
C MET A 53 3.86 -27.08 -9.12
N GLN A 54 3.14 -28.01 -9.75
CA GLN A 54 3.59 -29.40 -9.91
C GLN A 54 4.78 -29.48 -10.87
N GLN A 55 4.74 -28.75 -11.99
CA GLN A 55 5.82 -28.70 -12.97
C GLN A 55 7.11 -28.13 -12.38
N GLU A 56 7.01 -27.03 -11.64
CA GLU A 56 8.14 -26.32 -11.01
C GLU A 56 8.55 -26.91 -9.65
N ARG A 57 7.84 -27.96 -9.18
CA ARG A 57 8.04 -28.62 -7.88
C ARG A 57 8.14 -27.63 -6.72
N LEU A 58 7.22 -26.68 -6.68
CA LEU A 58 7.20 -25.61 -5.67
C LEU A 58 6.47 -26.06 -4.40
N PRO A 59 6.94 -25.65 -3.21
CA PRO A 59 6.13 -25.78 -2.01
C PRO A 59 4.88 -24.91 -2.13
N PRO A 60 3.75 -25.32 -1.53
CA PRO A 60 2.55 -24.50 -1.51
C PRO A 60 2.83 -23.20 -0.76
N PHE A 61 2.57 -22.06 -1.41
CA PHE A 61 2.81 -20.73 -0.85
C PHE A 61 1.56 -19.84 -0.79
N LEU A 62 0.46 -20.27 -1.42
CA LEU A 62 -0.87 -19.64 -1.32
C LEU A 62 -1.87 -20.69 -0.86
N SER A 63 -2.77 -20.31 0.04
CA SER A 63 -3.97 -21.09 0.33
C SER A 63 -4.97 -21.03 -0.83
N ALA A 64 -5.93 -21.96 -0.86
CA ALA A 64 -6.97 -21.97 -1.89
C ALA A 64 -7.80 -20.67 -1.86
N ASP A 65 -8.16 -20.21 -0.67
CA ASP A 65 -8.93 -18.97 -0.48
C ASP A 65 -8.16 -17.74 -0.96
N GLU A 66 -6.85 -17.69 -0.72
CA GLU A 66 -5.99 -16.61 -1.21
C GLU A 66 -5.85 -16.65 -2.73
N ALA A 67 -5.65 -17.82 -3.33
CA ALA A 67 -5.57 -17.96 -4.78
C ALA A 67 -6.87 -17.51 -5.46
N GLN A 68 -8.02 -17.91 -4.91
CA GLN A 68 -9.33 -17.48 -5.38
C GLN A 68 -9.52 -15.97 -5.22
N ALA A 69 -9.15 -15.43 -4.05
CA ALA A 69 -9.25 -14.00 -3.79
C ALA A 69 -8.37 -13.19 -4.75
N LEU A 70 -7.14 -13.64 -5.02
CA LEU A 70 -6.23 -12.99 -5.98
C LEU A 70 -6.79 -13.01 -7.39
N ALA A 71 -7.30 -14.16 -7.84
CA ALA A 71 -7.93 -14.30 -9.15
C ALA A 71 -9.19 -13.42 -9.29
N ALA A 72 -9.98 -13.29 -8.23
CA ALA A 72 -11.16 -12.42 -8.19
C ALA A 72 -10.81 -10.93 -8.17
N THR A 73 -9.67 -10.55 -7.59
CA THR A 73 -9.16 -9.17 -7.58
C THR A 73 -8.31 -8.82 -8.79
N ALA A 74 -8.12 -9.75 -9.72
CA ALA A 74 -7.31 -9.52 -10.91
C ALA A 74 -8.04 -8.58 -11.88
N GLU A 75 -7.39 -7.47 -12.21
CA GLU A 75 -7.91 -6.47 -13.13
C GLU A 75 -7.06 -6.42 -14.39
N ASP A 76 -7.67 -6.19 -15.55
CA ASP A 76 -6.92 -5.98 -16.79
C ASP A 76 -6.30 -4.57 -16.75
N TRP A 77 -4.97 -4.48 -16.72
CA TRP A 77 -4.27 -3.20 -16.80
C TRP A 77 -4.22 -2.73 -18.26
N THR A 78 -5.14 -1.84 -18.60
CA THR A 78 -5.02 -1.03 -19.80
C THR A 78 -3.98 0.05 -19.53
N VAL A 79 -2.85 0.00 -20.25
CA VAL A 79 -1.95 1.16 -20.37
C VAL A 79 -2.83 2.35 -20.76
N PRO A 80 -2.84 3.47 -20.01
CA PRO A 80 -3.53 4.66 -20.45
C PRO A 80 -3.01 4.97 -21.85
N SER A 81 -3.90 4.95 -22.84
CA SER A 81 -3.56 5.41 -24.18
C SER A 81 -2.98 6.81 -23.97
N GLN A 82 -1.72 7.03 -24.37
CA GLN A 82 -1.12 8.36 -24.38
C GLN A 82 -2.18 9.33 -24.89
N GLU A 83 -2.51 10.35 -24.09
CA GLU A 83 -3.32 11.44 -24.58
C GLU A 83 -2.68 11.93 -25.89
N PRO A 84 -3.44 12.13 -26.98
CA PRO A 84 -2.87 12.61 -28.21
C PRO A 84 -2.44 14.06 -28.00
N CYS A 85 -1.17 14.24 -27.65
CA CYS A 85 -0.53 15.54 -27.66
C CYS A 85 -0.62 16.06 -29.11
N GLY A 86 -1.37 17.15 -29.29
CA GLY A 86 -1.74 17.67 -30.59
C GLY A 86 -0.53 18.07 -31.45
N ALA A 87 -0.63 17.68 -32.72
CA ALA A 87 -0.03 18.29 -33.91
C ALA A 87 1.51 18.48 -33.96
N GLY A 88 2.16 17.67 -34.81
CA GLY A 88 3.51 17.94 -35.29
C GLY A 88 4.10 16.83 -36.16
N THR A 89 3.65 16.74 -37.42
CA THR A 89 4.31 16.16 -38.60
C THR A 89 5.45 15.13 -38.43
N GLY A 90 5.15 13.89 -38.83
CA GLY A 90 5.99 13.15 -39.79
C GLY A 90 7.13 12.29 -39.25
N THR A 91 6.88 11.01 -39.02
CA THR A 91 7.43 9.88 -39.81
C THR A 91 6.99 8.57 -39.16
N ALA A 92 6.41 7.69 -39.97
CA ALA A 92 6.08 6.35 -39.57
C ALA A 92 7.35 5.56 -39.25
N ILE A 93 7.46 5.03 -38.04
CA ILE A 93 8.22 3.83 -37.77
C ILE A 93 7.24 2.87 -37.11
N ALA A 94 6.64 2.02 -37.94
CA ALA A 94 6.15 0.74 -37.49
C ALA A 94 7.40 -0.04 -37.07
N ASP A 95 7.56 -0.27 -35.77
CA ASP A 95 8.37 -1.39 -35.32
C ASP A 95 7.73 -2.01 -34.10
N GLY A 96 7.39 -3.28 -34.25
CA GLY A 96 6.92 -4.15 -33.19
C GLY A 96 8.04 -4.35 -32.18
N ASN A 97 8.21 -3.39 -31.28
CA ASN A 97 9.07 -3.59 -30.13
C ASN A 97 8.25 -4.31 -29.05
N THR A 98 8.20 -5.64 -29.18
CA THR A 98 7.94 -6.54 -28.04
C THR A 98 9.13 -6.39 -27.09
N GLY A 99 9.20 -5.24 -26.43
CA GLY A 99 10.32 -4.84 -25.60
C GLY A 99 10.39 -5.76 -24.39
N SER A 100 11.48 -6.53 -24.33
CA SER A 100 11.95 -7.26 -23.15
C SER A 100 11.62 -6.50 -21.87
N VAL A 101 10.75 -7.09 -21.06
CA VAL A 101 10.31 -6.59 -19.75
C VAL A 101 11.52 -6.61 -18.81
N THR A 102 12.32 -5.56 -18.88
CA THR A 102 13.48 -5.34 -18.03
C THR A 102 13.10 -4.16 -17.15
N TYR A 103 13.15 -4.37 -15.84
CA TYR A 103 12.96 -3.40 -14.76
C TYR A 103 13.12 -1.94 -15.24
N TRP A 104 12.03 -1.18 -15.24
CA TRP A 104 11.99 0.23 -15.61
C TRP A 104 11.98 1.09 -14.33
N PRO A 105 13.15 1.48 -13.80
CA PRO A 105 13.23 2.22 -12.54
C PRO A 105 12.50 3.57 -12.61
N GLY A 106 12.48 4.23 -13.76
CA GLY A 106 11.78 5.51 -13.94
C GLY A 106 10.25 5.46 -13.84
N GLN A 107 9.63 4.29 -13.93
CA GLN A 107 8.18 4.10 -13.64
C GLN A 107 7.93 3.45 -12.29
N SER A 108 8.96 2.88 -11.65
CA SER A 108 8.83 2.14 -10.39
C SER A 108 9.18 2.98 -9.16
N GLU A 109 10.00 4.02 -9.34
CA GLU A 109 10.34 4.99 -8.28
C GLU A 109 9.55 6.28 -8.47
N GLU A 110 8.26 6.27 -8.10
CA GLU A 110 7.54 7.53 -7.91
C GLU A 110 8.12 8.25 -6.68
N PRO A 111 8.54 9.53 -6.80
CA PRO A 111 9.04 10.27 -5.66
C PRO A 111 7.93 10.40 -4.61
N ALA A 112 8.31 10.31 -3.33
CA ALA A 112 7.36 10.47 -2.23
C ALA A 112 6.59 11.80 -2.42
N PRO A 113 5.26 11.76 -2.54
CA PRO A 113 4.50 12.93 -2.95
C PRO A 113 4.56 14.00 -1.85
N LEU A 114 4.79 15.25 -2.24
CA LEU A 114 4.90 16.37 -1.31
C LEU A 114 3.64 16.48 -0.44
N LEU A 115 3.82 16.68 0.87
CA LEU A 115 2.73 16.88 1.81
C LEU A 115 2.22 18.31 1.70
N ARG A 116 0.94 18.48 1.32
CA ARG A 116 0.36 19.80 0.98
C ARG A 116 0.35 20.78 2.15
N LEU A 117 0.22 20.30 3.39
CA LEU A 117 0.10 21.13 4.59
C LEU A 117 1.45 21.22 5.37
N GLY A 118 2.52 20.61 4.85
CA GLY A 118 3.82 20.51 5.53
C GLY A 118 3.84 19.63 6.79
N TRP A 119 5.01 19.58 7.44
CA TRP A 119 5.19 19.02 8.79
C TRP A 119 5.35 20.16 9.82
N PRO A 120 4.94 19.97 11.08
CA PRO A 120 5.26 20.91 12.14
C PRO A 120 6.78 21.10 12.26
N LYS A 121 7.22 22.33 12.55
CA LYS A 121 8.65 22.71 12.52
C LYS A 121 9.50 22.08 13.63
N ASP A 122 8.86 21.54 14.67
CA ASP A 122 9.50 21.02 15.89
C ASP A 122 9.29 19.50 16.07
N THR A 123 9.40 18.70 15.00
CA THR A 123 9.16 17.24 15.03
C THR A 123 10.30 16.40 15.62
N ALA A 124 11.41 17.02 16.03
CA ALA A 124 12.50 16.29 16.68
C ALA A 124 12.08 15.91 18.10
N TRP A 125 11.52 14.71 18.24
CA TRP A 125 11.19 14.12 19.54
C TRP A 125 12.44 14.02 20.42
N LYS A 126 12.38 14.55 21.64
CA LYS A 126 13.50 14.63 22.60
C LYS A 126 13.12 14.00 23.96
N GLY A 127 12.33 12.93 23.93
CA GLY A 127 11.74 12.30 25.13
C GLY A 127 12.29 10.91 25.47
N ILE A 128 11.61 10.22 26.39
CA ILE A 128 11.78 8.79 26.66
C ILE A 128 10.56 8.07 26.07
N THR A 129 10.78 6.99 25.31
CA THR A 129 9.68 6.26 24.66
C THR A 129 8.87 5.52 25.71
N ARG A 130 7.58 5.82 25.80
CA ARG A 130 6.63 5.11 26.67
C ARG A 130 5.62 4.40 25.79
N ALA A 131 5.47 3.10 25.97
CA ALA A 131 4.46 2.29 25.27
C ALA A 131 3.37 1.87 26.26
N GLN A 132 2.11 2.00 25.85
CA GLN A 132 0.94 1.55 26.60
C GLN A 132 0.10 0.65 25.71
N LEU A 133 -0.38 -0.46 26.26
CA LEU A 133 -1.23 -1.41 25.55
C LEU A 133 -2.68 -1.24 25.99
N TYR A 134 -3.57 -1.04 25.02
CA TYR A 134 -5.00 -0.99 25.22
C TYR A 134 -5.66 -2.20 24.55
N THR A 135 -6.68 -2.76 25.18
CA THR A 135 -7.36 -3.98 24.71
C THR A 135 -8.87 -3.76 24.62
N GLN A 136 -9.53 -4.55 23.77
CA GLN A 136 -10.98 -4.57 23.62
C GLN A 136 -11.43 -6.03 23.79
N PRO A 137 -12.18 -6.39 24.85
CA PRO A 137 -12.83 -5.52 25.87
C PRO A 137 -11.84 -4.75 26.77
N PRO A 138 -12.22 -3.57 27.27
CA PRO A 138 -11.32 -2.75 28.09
C PRO A 138 -10.99 -3.43 29.43
N GLY A 139 -9.75 -3.26 29.88
CA GLY A 139 -9.34 -3.63 31.24
C GLY A 139 -9.98 -2.74 32.30
N GLU A 140 -9.94 -3.18 33.56
CA GLU A 140 -10.52 -2.44 34.69
C GLU A 140 -9.95 -1.01 34.77
N GLY A 141 -10.83 -0.01 34.65
CA GLY A 141 -10.47 1.42 34.69
C GLY A 141 -9.91 2.00 33.37
N GLN A 142 -9.85 1.25 32.28
CA GLN A 142 -9.41 1.77 30.96
C GLN A 142 -10.61 2.17 30.08
N PRO A 143 -10.52 3.29 29.35
CA PRO A 143 -11.56 3.64 28.37
C PRO A 143 -11.54 2.68 27.18
N PRO A 144 -12.66 2.51 26.47
CA PRO A 144 -12.68 1.76 25.21
C PRO A 144 -11.76 2.41 24.18
N ILE A 145 -11.22 1.61 23.25
CA ILE A 145 -10.23 2.08 22.26
C ILE A 145 -10.79 3.24 21.43
N LYS A 146 -12.09 3.19 21.08
CA LYS A 146 -12.76 4.27 20.35
C LYS A 146 -12.67 5.61 21.11
N GLU A 147 -12.97 5.60 22.40
CA GLU A 147 -12.94 6.82 23.21
C GLU A 147 -11.52 7.36 23.36
N LEU A 148 -10.54 6.48 23.57
CA LEU A 148 -9.12 6.87 23.60
C LEU A 148 -8.69 7.57 22.30
N VAL A 149 -9.01 6.98 21.14
CA VAL A 149 -8.66 7.55 19.83
C VAL A 149 -9.31 8.92 19.65
N ARG A 150 -10.58 9.07 20.04
CA ARG A 150 -11.28 10.37 19.99
C ARG A 150 -10.63 11.41 20.88
N GLN A 151 -10.32 11.06 22.13
CA GLN A 151 -9.65 11.96 23.08
C GLN A 151 -8.29 12.43 22.55
N GLU A 152 -7.52 11.52 21.96
CA GLU A 152 -6.20 11.85 21.40
C GLU A 152 -6.31 12.76 20.15
N ILE A 153 -7.30 12.56 19.26
CA ILE A 153 -7.57 13.46 18.11
C ILE A 153 -8.04 14.84 18.59
N GLN A 154 -8.86 14.89 19.65
CA GLN A 154 -9.34 16.13 20.24
C GLN A 154 -8.23 16.90 21.00
N ALA A 155 -7.25 16.19 21.56
CA ALA A 155 -6.11 16.78 22.26
C ALA A 155 -5.02 17.32 21.33
N ALA A 156 -4.89 16.77 20.11
CA ALA A 156 -3.86 17.16 19.15
C ALA A 156 -3.98 18.64 18.72
N CYS A 157 -2.86 19.36 18.67
CA CYS A 157 -2.83 20.80 18.41
C CYS A 157 -1.95 21.22 17.22
N LYS A 158 -1.09 20.34 16.72
CA LYS A 158 -0.08 20.63 15.69
C LYS A 158 -0.28 19.81 14.43
N LEU A 159 -0.63 18.53 14.54
CA LEU A 159 -0.76 17.62 13.41
C LEU A 159 -1.62 16.42 13.76
N VAL A 160 -2.47 16.00 12.83
CA VAL A 160 -3.13 14.69 12.88
C VAL A 160 -2.83 13.96 11.58
N ALA A 161 -2.11 12.84 11.64
CA ALA A 161 -1.84 11.99 10.47
C ALA A 161 -2.37 10.58 10.73
N VAL A 162 -3.30 10.13 9.90
CA VAL A 162 -4.04 8.88 10.08
C VAL A 162 -3.78 7.99 8.88
N VAL A 163 -3.37 6.74 9.13
CA VAL A 163 -3.32 5.67 8.12
C VAL A 163 -4.30 4.59 8.55
N MET A 164 -5.30 4.31 7.71
CA MET A 164 -6.37 3.38 8.04
C MET A 164 -6.83 2.58 6.81
N ASP A 165 -7.18 1.32 7.02
CA ASP A 165 -7.78 0.48 5.96
C ASP A 165 -9.26 0.83 5.75
N VAL A 166 -10.05 0.83 6.83
CA VAL A 166 -11.49 1.09 6.81
C VAL A 166 -11.80 2.30 7.67
N PHE A 167 -12.40 3.33 7.06
CA PHE A 167 -12.86 4.53 7.75
C PHE A 167 -14.34 4.77 7.50
N THR A 168 -15.17 4.34 8.47
CA THR A 168 -16.64 4.38 8.40
C THR A 168 -17.29 4.90 9.69
N ASP A 169 -16.51 5.39 10.64
CA ASP A 169 -17.02 5.92 11.93
C ASP A 169 -17.36 7.42 11.80
N PRO A 170 -18.63 7.83 12.00
CA PRO A 170 -19.05 9.23 11.90
C PRO A 170 -18.45 10.12 13.00
N ASP A 171 -18.25 9.58 14.21
CA ASP A 171 -17.74 10.35 15.34
C ASP A 171 -16.29 10.80 15.07
N LEU A 172 -15.47 9.86 14.60
CA LEU A 172 -14.07 10.12 14.28
C LEU A 172 -13.92 11.07 13.08
N LEU A 173 -14.81 10.97 12.07
CA LEU A 173 -14.81 11.92 10.96
C LEU A 173 -15.13 13.33 11.44
N THR A 174 -16.12 13.47 12.32
CA THR A 174 -16.51 14.76 12.89
C THR A 174 -15.38 15.37 13.70
N ASP A 175 -14.73 14.59 14.57
CA ASP A 175 -13.60 15.05 15.39
C ASP A 175 -12.41 15.54 14.53
N MET A 176 -12.14 14.88 13.39
CA MET A 176 -11.11 15.30 12.44
C MET A 176 -11.49 16.58 11.68
N VAL A 177 -12.74 16.69 11.24
CA VAL A 177 -13.23 17.89 10.55
C VAL A 177 -13.23 19.09 11.49
N ASP A 178 -13.60 18.90 12.76
CA ASP A 178 -13.50 19.93 13.79
C ASP A 178 -12.04 20.31 14.07
N ALA A 179 -11.11 19.35 14.02
CA ALA A 179 -9.66 19.64 14.08
C ALA A 179 -9.21 20.55 12.93
N ALA A 180 -9.60 20.22 11.70
CA ALA A 180 -9.19 20.93 10.50
C ALA A 180 -9.82 22.33 10.40
N THR A 181 -11.10 22.47 10.76
CA THR A 181 -11.88 23.69 10.54
C THR A 181 -11.86 24.66 11.73
N ARG A 182 -12.04 24.16 12.95
CA ARG A 182 -12.14 25.01 14.16
C ARG A 182 -10.78 25.29 14.78
N ARG A 183 -9.92 24.27 14.84
CA ARG A 183 -8.59 24.35 15.48
C ARG A 183 -7.48 24.68 14.49
N TRP A 184 -7.78 24.65 13.18
CA TRP A 184 -6.81 24.88 12.11
C TRP A 184 -5.59 23.93 12.18
N VAL A 185 -5.84 22.70 12.62
CA VAL A 185 -4.80 21.65 12.71
C VAL A 185 -4.73 20.92 11.36
N PRO A 186 -3.54 20.79 10.75
CA PRO A 186 -3.37 19.97 9.55
C PRO A 186 -3.74 18.51 9.80
N VAL A 187 -4.70 18.00 9.03
CA VAL A 187 -5.15 16.61 9.06
C VAL A 187 -4.77 15.91 7.76
N TYR A 188 -4.00 14.83 7.86
CA TYR A 188 -3.69 13.93 6.77
C TYR A 188 -4.39 12.60 6.99
N LEU A 189 -5.14 12.13 5.99
CA LEU A 189 -5.83 10.85 6.05
C LEU A 189 -5.42 10.00 4.84
N LEU A 190 -4.72 8.91 5.08
CA LEU A 190 -4.34 7.91 4.09
C LEU A 190 -5.26 6.70 4.21
N LEU A 191 -6.04 6.43 3.17
CA LEU A 191 -7.02 5.36 3.12
C LEU A 191 -6.66 4.31 2.07
N ASP A 192 -7.06 3.05 2.31
CA ASP A 192 -7.04 2.04 1.27
C ASP A 192 -8.02 2.42 0.14
N LEU A 193 -7.55 2.40 -1.10
CA LEU A 193 -8.33 2.76 -2.30
C LEU A 193 -9.66 1.98 -2.36
N LYS A 194 -9.65 0.71 -1.94
CA LYS A 194 -10.84 -0.15 -1.95
C LYS A 194 -11.98 0.36 -1.04
N HIS A 195 -11.62 1.02 0.05
CA HIS A 195 -12.58 1.48 1.06
C HIS A 195 -12.95 2.96 0.91
N LEU A 196 -12.38 3.66 -0.08
CA LEU A 196 -12.71 5.04 -0.39
C LEU A 196 -14.22 5.25 -0.66
N PRO A 197 -14.94 4.42 -1.44
CA PRO A 197 -16.37 4.65 -1.69
C PRO A 197 -17.21 4.65 -0.42
N ALA A 198 -16.90 3.78 0.54
CA ALA A 198 -17.60 3.71 1.83
C ALA A 198 -17.34 4.98 2.67
N PHE A 199 -16.11 5.47 2.67
CA PHE A 199 -15.76 6.75 3.31
C PHE A 199 -16.48 7.93 2.66
N LEU A 200 -16.54 8.00 1.33
CA LEU A 200 -17.22 9.08 0.62
C LEU A 200 -18.73 9.10 0.91
N ALA A 201 -19.36 7.93 1.01
CA ALA A 201 -20.76 7.81 1.41
C ALA A 201 -20.99 8.38 2.81
N LEU A 202 -20.10 8.07 3.77
CA LEU A 202 -20.17 8.63 5.13
C LEU A 202 -19.98 10.16 5.12
N ALA A 203 -18.97 10.67 4.41
CA ALA A 203 -18.71 12.09 4.31
C ALA A 203 -19.91 12.84 3.73
N GLN A 204 -20.55 12.29 2.70
CA GLN A 204 -21.78 12.82 2.12
C GLN A 204 -22.94 12.82 3.12
N GLN A 205 -23.11 11.75 3.91
CA GLN A 205 -24.14 11.68 4.96
C GLN A 205 -23.95 12.73 6.06
N LEU A 206 -22.70 13.05 6.40
CA LEU A 206 -22.38 14.10 7.38
C LEU A 206 -22.36 15.51 6.78
N GLY A 207 -22.58 15.66 5.46
CA GLY A 207 -22.49 16.95 4.77
C GLY A 207 -21.07 17.53 4.74
N VAL A 208 -20.06 16.69 4.97
CA VAL A 208 -18.65 17.09 4.94
C VAL A 208 -18.14 16.95 3.52
N ASN A 209 -17.62 18.04 2.97
CA ASN A 209 -16.91 18.00 1.70
C ASN A 209 -15.39 17.97 1.98
N PRO A 210 -14.74 16.81 1.79
CA PRO A 210 -13.32 16.67 2.07
C PRO A 210 -12.45 17.54 1.16
N TRP A 211 -12.91 17.85 -0.05
CA TRP A 211 -12.16 18.64 -1.02
C TRP A 211 -12.18 20.14 -0.75
N THR A 212 -13.20 20.64 -0.03
CA THR A 212 -13.31 22.07 0.32
C THR A 212 -12.61 22.41 1.63
N THR A 213 -12.20 21.41 2.41
CA THR A 213 -11.62 21.62 3.73
C THR A 213 -10.11 21.85 3.57
N GLU A 214 -9.66 23.11 3.69
CA GLU A 214 -8.28 23.49 3.37
C GLU A 214 -7.21 22.76 4.20
N ASN A 215 -7.50 22.44 5.47
CA ASN A 215 -6.57 21.74 6.37
C ASN A 215 -6.82 20.23 6.45
N LEU A 216 -7.52 19.66 5.48
CA LEU A 216 -7.76 18.22 5.39
C LEU A 216 -7.26 17.71 4.04
N ASP A 217 -6.23 16.86 4.06
CA ASP A 217 -5.71 16.21 2.87
C ASP A 217 -5.97 14.70 2.96
N ILE A 218 -6.87 14.22 2.10
CA ILE A 218 -7.22 12.80 2.00
C ILE A 218 -6.54 12.21 0.78
N ARG A 219 -5.79 11.14 0.99
CA ARG A 219 -5.07 10.41 -0.06
C ARG A 219 -5.41 8.95 0.01
N THR A 220 -5.40 8.30 -1.15
CA THR A 220 -5.51 6.85 -1.24
C THR A 220 -4.14 6.22 -1.39
N VAL A 221 -3.93 5.12 -0.68
CA VAL A 221 -2.74 4.28 -0.81
C VAL A 221 -3.18 2.92 -1.30
N GLN A 222 -2.40 2.36 -2.20
CA GLN A 222 -2.55 0.99 -2.69
C GLN A 222 -1.25 0.24 -2.37
N GLY A 223 -1.35 -1.05 -2.03
CA GLY A 223 -0.16 -1.86 -1.85
C GLY A 223 0.52 -2.15 -3.20
N HIS A 224 1.66 -2.85 -3.14
CA HIS A 224 2.42 -3.18 -4.35
C HIS A 224 1.57 -3.94 -5.37
N THR A 225 1.70 -3.53 -6.63
CA THR A 225 0.98 -4.13 -7.75
C THR A 225 1.88 -5.13 -8.46
N PHE A 226 1.43 -6.39 -8.54
CA PHE A 226 2.02 -7.38 -9.41
C PHE A 226 1.37 -7.31 -10.78
N GLN A 227 2.17 -7.07 -11.83
CA GLN A 227 1.70 -7.02 -13.21
C GLN A 227 2.18 -8.26 -13.98
N SER A 228 1.22 -8.98 -14.55
CA SER A 228 1.43 -10.12 -15.43
C SER A 228 1.70 -9.65 -16.87
N ARG A 229 2.49 -10.44 -17.61
CA ARG A 229 2.78 -10.22 -19.04
C ARG A 229 1.51 -10.19 -19.90
N ARG A 230 0.44 -10.84 -19.45
CA ARG A 230 -0.85 -10.87 -20.13
C ARG A 230 -1.77 -9.71 -19.76
N ARG A 231 -1.19 -8.56 -19.35
CA ARG A 231 -1.90 -7.32 -18.99
C ARG A 231 -2.92 -7.50 -17.86
N ARG A 232 -2.66 -8.43 -16.94
CA ARG A 232 -3.44 -8.57 -15.71
C ARG A 232 -2.63 -8.07 -14.54
N GLN A 233 -3.27 -7.38 -13.62
CA GLN A 233 -2.62 -6.88 -12.42
C GLN A 233 -3.41 -7.23 -11.17
N VAL A 234 -2.69 -7.43 -10.08
CA VAL A 234 -3.27 -7.53 -8.74
C VAL A 234 -2.48 -6.65 -7.82
N SER A 235 -3.19 -5.85 -7.04
CA SER A 235 -2.58 -4.95 -6.07
C SER A 235 -2.76 -5.44 -4.65
N GLY A 236 -1.67 -5.37 -3.88
CA GLY A 236 -1.69 -5.62 -2.45
C GLY A 236 -2.52 -4.58 -1.71
N ARG A 237 -2.86 -4.90 -0.46
CA ARG A 237 -3.59 -3.99 0.44
C ARG A 237 -2.66 -3.44 1.49
N VAL A 238 -2.93 -2.21 1.92
CA VAL A 238 -2.28 -1.62 3.09
C VAL A 238 -2.85 -2.30 4.34
N ARG A 239 -1.98 -2.96 5.12
CA ARG A 239 -2.38 -3.62 6.38
C ARG A 239 -2.01 -2.81 7.62
N GLU A 240 -1.09 -1.86 7.47
CA GLU A 240 -0.62 -1.01 8.55
C GLU A 240 -1.69 0.03 8.91
N LYS A 241 -1.86 0.23 10.21
CA LYS A 241 -2.84 1.18 10.75
C LYS A 241 -2.21 1.90 11.91
N PHE A 242 -2.08 3.20 11.77
CA PHE A 242 -1.56 4.02 12.82
C PHE A 242 -2.09 5.44 12.74
N LEU A 243 -2.05 6.09 13.90
CA LEU A 243 -2.39 7.48 14.10
C LEU A 243 -1.16 8.16 14.68
N LEU A 244 -0.64 9.16 13.99
CA LEU A 244 0.46 10.01 14.44
C LEU A 244 -0.11 11.39 14.79
N LEU A 245 0.11 11.82 16.02
CA LEU A 245 -0.41 13.08 16.56
C LEU A 245 0.76 13.96 17.00
N ASP A 246 0.71 15.22 16.60
CA ASP A 246 1.66 16.30 16.95
C ASP A 246 3.15 16.04 16.67
N GLY A 247 3.48 14.88 16.11
CA GLY A 247 4.85 14.41 15.86
C GLY A 247 5.48 13.66 17.03
N ASP A 248 4.78 13.46 18.15
CA ASP A 248 5.34 12.87 19.37
C ASP A 248 4.54 11.68 19.94
N ARG A 249 3.29 11.48 19.50
CA ARG A 249 2.43 10.36 19.92
C ARG A 249 2.03 9.51 18.72
N VAL A 250 2.11 8.19 18.89
CA VAL A 250 1.69 7.21 17.89
C VAL A 250 0.77 6.17 18.54
N ILE A 251 -0.39 5.96 17.95
CA ILE A 251 -1.29 4.84 18.27
C ILE A 251 -1.23 3.88 17.08
N SER A 252 -0.82 2.64 17.32
CA SER A 252 -0.76 1.60 16.29
C SER A 252 -1.45 0.34 16.80
N GLY A 253 -2.17 -0.37 15.93
CA GLY A 253 -2.86 -1.59 16.33
C GLY A 253 -3.81 -2.14 15.27
N SER A 254 -4.65 -3.10 15.70
CA SER A 254 -5.63 -3.76 14.84
C SER A 254 -6.99 -3.06 14.78
N TYR A 255 -7.16 -1.95 15.50
CA TYR A 255 -8.40 -1.18 15.54
C TYR A 255 -8.79 -0.70 14.13
N ARG A 256 -10.10 -0.71 13.85
CA ARG A 256 -10.70 -0.20 12.62
C ARG A 256 -11.73 0.84 13.01
N CYS A 257 -11.82 1.92 12.23
CA CYS A 257 -12.81 2.97 12.45
C CYS A 257 -14.18 2.51 11.92
N VAL A 258 -14.79 1.56 12.59
CA VAL A 258 -16.14 1.04 12.30
C VAL A 258 -17.13 1.51 13.37
N PRO A 259 -18.40 1.77 13.02
CA PRO A 259 -19.42 2.12 14.01
C PRO A 259 -19.55 0.98 15.03
N SER A 260 -19.67 1.37 16.31
CA SER A 260 -19.81 0.48 17.48
C SER A 260 -21.17 -0.18 17.52
#